data_AF-A0AA92S6M4-F1
#
_entry.id   AF-A0AA92S6M4-F1
#
_cell.length_a   1.000
_cell.length_b   1.000
_cell.length_c   1.000
_cell.angle_alpha   90.00
_cell.angle_beta   90.00
_cell.angle_gamma   90.00
#
_symmetry.space_group_name_H-M   'P 1'
#
loop_
_entity.id
_entity.type
_entity.pdbx_description
1 polymer ?
#
loop_
_entity_poly.entity_id
_entity_poly.type
_entity_poly.pdbx_seq_one_letter_code
_entity_poly.pdbx_strand_id
1 'polypeptide(L)'
;MLQRELTREQAIQVGEQILIAVEGHIIERGYTYFSDGVVFNTRVEQGQYLMSDVQGSQVYHVRLDMETVQNSSCTCPYSRICKHIAATFFQMYSVFENPRTFLNRSQQPRRATFSPHLLIPAYKYSHTAPAQQDAASVSSPLTANSSVKEWWAFFESWTRNLFAAMESYRASSELLSSYQNVLSVASSWPKDRAQLFVIHANLFHLMKLTQYVKTYRQSYWFLDLVQTAERILDQLEGTLYFADIPALLTDHQDAIVDTLQLTKELKENEATSLYWIYAYQMLWWMLLKKPAWIHEEIHVLDHLINNENSSAAEKEKGLLLRAHFHVMEKEDEAALQIWKRMSRLNLSFYLSYMKSFARNGEWQRFLDWTASLTSLIGQAETQQYRLVIAIWQEAMEQVGRSAECGAKLKQFLPSSYHEYAAYLYDERQFQQWIDLQMSFQVPMTDISIAQVKEIEEAEPTLLFPFYLREVNRLIAERNRTAYKEAIKLMKKVRTIYNRANQDPRWERYVEQLSAKHNRLRAFQEELRRGNFNL
;
A
#
# COMPACT_ATOMS: atom_id res chain seq x y z
N MET A 1 8.21 -15.94 26.61
CA MET A 1 6.73 -16.02 26.52
C MET A 1 6.28 -15.71 25.10
N LEU A 2 6.61 -14.55 24.54
CA LEU A 2 6.23 -14.15 23.17
C LEU A 2 6.64 -15.12 22.05
N GLN A 3 7.82 -15.78 22.13
CA GLN A 3 8.25 -16.79 21.13
C GLN A 3 7.35 -18.03 21.05
N ARG A 4 6.51 -18.28 22.06
CA ARG A 4 5.56 -19.41 22.04
C ARG A 4 4.22 -19.04 21.42
N GLU A 5 3.93 -17.74 21.30
CA GLU A 5 2.63 -17.21 20.87
C GLU A 5 2.70 -16.51 19.51
N LEU A 6 3.90 -16.15 19.04
CA LEU A 6 4.13 -15.41 17.80
C LEU A 6 5.21 -16.08 16.93
N THR A 7 5.07 -15.88 15.62
CA THR A 7 6.03 -16.30 14.61
C THR A 7 6.92 -15.15 14.15
N ARG A 8 8.08 -15.49 13.58
CA ARG A 8 8.99 -14.52 12.96
C ARG A 8 8.32 -13.82 11.77
N GLU A 9 7.54 -14.52 10.94
CA GLU A 9 6.81 -13.91 9.83
C GLU A 9 5.83 -12.82 10.30
N GLN A 10 5.07 -13.08 11.37
CA GLN A 10 4.14 -12.09 11.94
C GLN A 10 4.89 -10.81 12.37
N ALA A 11 6.01 -10.95 13.07
CA ALA A 11 6.81 -9.80 13.50
C ALA A 11 7.34 -8.98 12.31
N ILE A 12 7.77 -9.66 11.24
CA ILE A 12 8.22 -9.00 10.00
C ILE A 12 7.06 -8.29 9.30
N GLN A 13 5.89 -8.93 9.18
CA GLN A 13 4.71 -8.35 8.54
C GLN A 13 4.23 -7.08 9.26
N VAL A 14 4.18 -7.09 10.60
CA VAL A 14 3.88 -5.90 11.40
C VAL A 14 4.93 -4.81 11.15
N GLY A 15 6.20 -5.20 11.05
CA GLY A 15 7.30 -4.28 10.72
C GLY A 15 7.10 -3.58 9.36
N GLU A 16 6.74 -4.32 8.31
CA GLU A 16 6.45 -3.73 7.00
C GLU A 16 5.26 -2.76 7.05
N GLN A 17 4.19 -3.12 7.77
CA GLN A 17 3.05 -2.22 7.96
C GLN A 17 3.44 -0.94 8.71
N ILE A 18 4.31 -1.04 9.72
CA ILE A 18 4.84 0.13 10.45
C ILE A 18 5.71 1.00 9.54
N LEU A 19 6.55 0.41 8.68
CA LEU A 19 7.32 1.16 7.68
C LEU A 19 6.44 1.88 6.66
N ILE A 20 5.22 1.39 6.42
CA ILE A 20 4.25 2.07 5.55
C ILE A 20 3.53 3.19 6.31
N ALA A 21 3.01 2.88 7.50
CA ALA A 21 2.03 3.69 8.21
C ALA A 21 2.61 4.72 9.21
N VAL A 22 3.88 4.61 9.60
CA VAL A 22 4.46 5.39 10.72
C VAL A 22 5.69 6.16 10.28
N GLU A 23 5.72 7.48 10.51
CA GLU A 23 6.86 8.33 10.13
C GLU A 23 8.17 7.93 10.83
N GLY A 24 9.31 8.14 10.17
CA GLY A 24 10.63 7.70 10.66
C GLY A 24 10.99 8.23 12.03
N HIS A 25 10.67 9.50 12.31
CA HIS A 25 10.93 10.10 13.62
C HIS A 25 10.05 9.50 14.73
N ILE A 26 8.81 9.07 14.45
CA ILE A 26 7.95 8.39 15.42
C ILE A 26 8.54 7.01 15.74
N ILE A 27 9.02 6.30 14.73
CA ILE A 27 9.72 5.02 14.89
C ILE A 27 10.99 5.22 15.72
N GLU A 28 11.80 6.24 15.44
CA GLU A 28 13.01 6.55 16.21
C GLU A 28 12.72 6.82 17.70
N ARG A 29 11.66 7.59 17.99
CA ARG A 29 11.23 7.82 19.37
C ARG A 29 10.70 6.54 20.01
N GLY A 30 9.96 5.71 19.27
CA GLY A 30 9.52 4.41 19.76
C GLY A 30 10.68 3.48 20.08
N TYR A 31 11.71 3.47 19.24
CA TYR A 31 12.95 2.74 19.50
C TYR A 31 13.64 3.25 20.77
N THR A 32 13.68 4.56 20.98
CA THR A 32 14.26 5.17 22.20
C THR A 32 13.53 4.69 23.46
N TYR A 33 12.20 4.70 23.45
CA TYR A 33 11.40 4.19 24.58
C TYR A 33 11.63 2.69 24.83
N PHE A 34 11.72 1.91 23.75
CA PHE A 34 12.09 0.51 23.86
C PHE A 34 13.50 0.33 24.46
N SER A 35 14.49 1.08 23.98
CA SER A 35 15.89 0.98 24.46
C SER A 35 16.06 1.47 25.88
N ASP A 36 15.25 2.44 26.32
CA ASP A 36 15.22 2.95 27.69
C ASP A 36 14.56 1.97 28.68
N GLY A 37 14.02 0.85 28.19
CA GLY A 37 13.41 -0.20 29.02
C GLY A 37 12.08 0.23 29.66
N VAL A 38 11.39 1.20 29.06
CA VAL A 38 10.13 1.75 29.60
C VAL A 38 8.86 1.03 29.10
N VAL A 39 9.01 -0.09 28.39
CA VAL A 39 7.91 -0.97 27.93
C VAL A 39 7.83 -2.20 28.84
N PHE A 40 6.65 -2.48 29.39
CA PHE A 40 6.43 -3.59 30.32
C PHE A 40 5.03 -4.20 30.17
N ASN A 41 4.80 -5.32 30.87
CA ASN A 41 3.54 -6.09 30.82
C ASN A 41 3.10 -6.54 29.41
N THR A 42 4.07 -6.82 28.53
CA THR A 42 3.80 -7.23 27.16
C THR A 42 3.22 -8.65 27.10
N ARG A 43 2.04 -8.79 26.49
CA ARG A 43 1.33 -10.07 26.33
C ARG A 43 0.58 -10.12 25.00
N VAL A 44 0.37 -11.32 24.48
CA VAL A 44 -0.46 -11.55 23.29
C VAL A 44 -1.87 -11.95 23.74
N GLU A 45 -2.88 -11.34 23.13
CA GLU A 45 -4.29 -11.71 23.31
C GLU A 45 -4.86 -12.19 21.98
N GLN A 46 -5.48 -13.38 22.00
CA GLN A 46 -6.17 -14.01 20.86
C GLN A 46 -5.30 -14.20 19.60
N GLY A 47 -3.96 -14.22 19.73
CA GLY A 47 -3.03 -14.37 18.60
C GLY A 47 -2.99 -13.18 17.62
N GLN A 48 -3.79 -12.13 17.86
CA GLN A 48 -3.95 -10.98 16.96
C GLN A 48 -3.50 -9.66 17.62
N TYR A 49 -3.69 -9.52 18.93
CA TYR A 49 -3.40 -8.26 19.62
C TYR A 49 -2.18 -8.38 20.52
N LEU A 50 -1.26 -7.43 20.40
CA LEU A 50 -0.15 -7.27 21.33
C LEU A 50 -0.48 -6.13 22.29
N MET A 51 -0.64 -6.46 23.56
CA MET A 51 -0.94 -5.52 24.64
C MET A 51 0.34 -5.17 25.40
N SER A 52 0.56 -3.90 25.76
CA SER A 52 1.68 -3.48 26.59
C SER A 52 1.39 -2.18 27.34
N ASP A 53 2.13 -1.97 28.43
CA ASP A 53 2.16 -0.71 29.16
C ASP A 53 3.48 0.01 28.87
N VAL A 54 3.40 1.33 28.60
CA VAL A 54 4.57 2.15 28.26
C VAL A 54 4.64 3.35 29.19
N GLN A 55 5.74 3.46 29.93
CA GLN A 55 5.99 4.59 30.83
C GLN A 55 6.43 5.83 30.04
N GLY A 56 5.64 6.90 30.13
CA GLY A 56 5.99 8.24 29.65
C GLY A 56 5.85 9.27 30.77
N SER A 57 5.15 10.38 30.51
CA SER A 57 4.70 11.30 31.57
C SER A 57 3.70 10.66 32.54
N GLN A 58 3.00 9.63 32.06
CA GLN A 58 2.16 8.71 32.81
C GLN A 58 2.26 7.33 32.13
N VAL A 59 1.64 6.31 32.72
CA VAL A 59 1.53 5.00 32.09
C VAL A 59 0.48 5.06 30.97
N TYR A 60 0.86 4.63 29.78
CA TYR A 60 -0.05 4.50 28.64
C TYR A 60 -0.27 3.03 28.30
N HIS A 61 -1.54 2.67 28.05
CA HIS A 61 -1.94 1.33 27.66
C HIS A 61 -2.02 1.26 26.14
N VAL A 62 -1.30 0.30 25.56
CA VAL A 62 -1.15 0.13 24.12
C VAL A 62 -1.78 -1.20 23.70
N ARG A 63 -2.58 -1.15 22.63
CA ARG A 63 -3.08 -2.31 21.89
C ARG A 63 -2.61 -2.21 20.44
N LEU A 64 -1.61 -3.01 20.08
CA LEU A 64 -1.13 -3.14 18.71
C LEU A 64 -1.91 -4.27 18.02
N ASP A 65 -2.61 -3.94 16.95
CA ASP A 65 -3.25 -4.93 16.06
C ASP A 65 -2.20 -5.43 15.06
N MET A 66 -1.85 -6.72 15.16
CA MET A 66 -0.80 -7.32 14.36
C MET A 66 -1.26 -7.69 12.93
N GLU A 67 -2.57 -7.74 12.69
CA GLU A 67 -3.14 -7.98 11.37
C GLU A 67 -3.23 -6.66 10.59
N THR A 68 -3.76 -5.60 11.23
CA THR A 68 -3.90 -4.27 10.63
C THR A 68 -3.41 -3.18 11.59
N VAL A 69 -2.15 -2.77 11.44
CA VAL A 69 -1.48 -1.83 12.38
C VAL A 69 -2.22 -0.50 12.54
N GLN A 70 -2.93 -0.03 11.51
CA GLN A 70 -3.70 1.21 11.54
C GLN A 70 -4.85 1.17 12.56
N ASN A 71 -5.34 -0.01 12.93
CA ASN A 71 -6.39 -0.20 13.94
C ASN A 71 -5.86 -0.20 15.38
N SER A 72 -4.54 -0.06 15.54
CA SER A 72 -3.90 -0.01 16.86
C SER A 72 -4.35 1.20 17.66
N SER A 73 -4.46 1.04 18.97
CA SER A 73 -4.87 2.11 19.88
C SER A 73 -3.89 2.30 21.03
N CYS A 74 -3.84 3.52 21.55
CA CYS A 74 -3.04 3.90 22.71
C CYS A 74 -3.80 4.93 23.52
N THR A 75 -3.74 4.87 24.86
CA THR A 75 -4.39 5.86 25.74
C THR A 75 -3.71 7.24 25.79
N CYS A 76 -2.80 7.53 24.86
CA CYS A 76 -2.11 8.81 24.78
C CYS A 76 -2.92 9.83 23.96
N PRO A 77 -2.73 11.14 24.17
CA PRO A 77 -3.51 12.18 23.46
C PRO A 77 -3.21 12.27 21.96
N TYR A 78 -2.28 11.48 21.44
CA TYR A 78 -1.93 11.43 20.03
C TYR A 78 -2.91 10.50 19.29
N SER A 79 -3.62 11.02 18.29
CA SER A 79 -4.74 10.35 17.61
C SER A 79 -4.35 9.40 16.48
N ARG A 80 -3.04 9.25 16.21
CA ARG A 80 -2.48 8.37 15.19
C ARG A 80 -1.57 7.31 15.83
N ILE A 81 -0.94 6.47 15.01
CA ILE A 81 0.10 5.55 15.48
C ILE A 81 1.22 6.36 16.14
N CYS A 82 1.36 6.20 17.46
CA CYS A 82 2.23 7.00 18.28
C CYS A 82 3.55 6.27 18.60
N LYS A 83 4.50 6.99 19.20
CA LYS A 83 5.77 6.42 19.66
C LYS A 83 5.60 5.26 20.65
N HIS A 84 4.52 5.21 21.43
CA HIS A 84 4.27 4.09 22.36
C HIS A 84 3.87 2.82 21.61
N ILE A 85 3.08 2.94 20.54
CA ILE A 85 2.77 1.80 19.65
C ILE A 85 4.05 1.29 18.98
N ALA A 86 4.89 2.21 18.49
CA ALA A 86 6.20 1.85 17.93
C ALA A 86 7.12 1.17 18.97
N ALA A 87 7.12 1.63 20.23
CA ALA A 87 7.88 1.02 21.32
C ALA A 87 7.39 -0.41 21.64
N THR A 88 6.07 -0.61 21.71
CA THR A 88 5.43 -1.93 21.88
C THR A 88 5.78 -2.87 20.73
N PHE A 89 5.79 -2.36 19.49
CA PHE A 89 6.29 -3.11 18.34
C PHE A 89 7.74 -3.53 18.52
N PHE A 90 8.66 -2.61 18.88
CA PHE A 90 10.08 -2.95 19.05
C PHE A 90 10.31 -3.96 20.17
N GLN A 91 9.51 -3.90 21.25
CA GLN A 91 9.54 -4.89 22.32
C GLN A 91 9.28 -6.30 21.78
N MET A 92 8.27 -6.47 20.93
CA MET A 92 8.00 -7.74 20.24
C MET A 92 9.06 -8.06 19.18
N TYR A 93 9.44 -7.10 18.35
CA TYR A 93 10.34 -7.30 17.21
C TYR A 93 11.73 -7.77 17.67
N SER A 94 12.22 -7.24 18.80
CA SER A 94 13.52 -7.59 19.41
C SER A 94 13.68 -9.07 19.76
N VAL A 95 12.56 -9.80 19.88
CA VAL A 95 12.53 -11.22 20.20
C VAL A 95 12.91 -12.09 18.98
N PHE A 96 12.70 -11.57 17.76
CA PHE A 96 12.85 -12.31 16.51
C PHE A 96 13.92 -11.72 15.59
N GLU A 97 14.09 -10.40 15.63
CA GLU A 97 14.92 -9.63 14.71
C GLU A 97 15.69 -8.53 15.44
N ASN A 98 16.69 -7.94 14.78
CA ASN A 98 17.46 -6.84 15.35
C ASN A 98 16.71 -5.50 15.21
N PRO A 99 16.26 -4.88 16.31
CA PRO A 99 15.54 -3.59 16.28
C PRO A 99 16.33 -2.45 15.66
N ARG A 100 17.67 -2.49 15.78
CA ARG A 100 18.55 -1.44 15.25
C ARG A 100 18.65 -1.50 13.73
N THR A 101 18.61 -2.70 13.14
CA THR A 101 18.54 -2.88 11.69
C THR A 101 17.24 -2.31 11.14
N PHE A 102 16.11 -2.57 11.81
CA PHE A 102 14.82 -1.98 11.45
C PHE A 102 14.82 -0.46 11.59
N LEU A 103 15.38 0.08 12.68
CA LEU A 103 15.51 1.52 12.87
C LEU A 103 16.29 2.17 11.73
N ASN A 104 17.47 1.63 11.39
CA ASN A 104 18.28 2.14 10.29
C ASN A 104 17.50 2.13 8.96
N ARG A 105 16.76 1.04 8.68
CA ARG A 105 15.88 0.94 7.50
C ARG A 105 14.75 1.99 7.53
N SER A 106 14.20 2.27 8.71
CA SER A 106 13.12 3.25 8.89
C SER A 106 13.56 4.71 8.74
N GLN A 107 14.86 4.98 8.92
CA GLN A 107 15.52 6.29 8.81
C GLN A 107 15.98 6.60 7.37
N GLN A 108 16.02 5.61 6.48
CA GLN A 108 16.25 5.87 5.07
C GLN A 108 15.07 6.65 4.48
N PRO A 109 15.32 7.63 3.59
CA PRO A 109 14.25 8.34 2.90
C PRO A 109 13.37 7.31 2.18
N ARG A 110 12.11 7.20 2.61
CA ARG A 110 11.15 6.23 2.10
C ARG A 110 10.57 6.73 0.78
N ARG A 111 11.45 6.93 -0.20
CA ARG A 111 11.02 7.06 -1.58
C ARG A 111 10.33 5.77 -1.98
N ALA A 112 9.21 5.90 -2.65
CA ALA A 112 8.69 4.79 -3.44
C ALA A 112 9.71 4.56 -4.56
N THR A 113 10.70 3.72 -4.31
CA THR A 113 11.76 3.44 -5.29
C THR A 113 11.24 2.39 -6.23
N PHE A 114 11.35 2.65 -7.53
CA PHE A 114 10.98 1.66 -8.51
C PHE A 114 11.87 0.42 -8.37
N SER A 115 11.23 -0.73 -8.42
CA SER A 115 11.89 -2.01 -8.57
C SER A 115 11.05 -2.81 -9.55
N PRO A 116 11.66 -3.56 -10.49
CA PRO A 116 10.92 -4.44 -11.39
C PRO A 116 9.98 -5.41 -10.63
N HIS A 117 10.31 -5.78 -9.38
CA HIS A 117 9.46 -6.61 -8.54
C HIS A 117 8.11 -5.98 -8.20
N LEU A 118 7.98 -4.65 -8.18
CA LEU A 118 6.69 -3.97 -7.98
C LEU A 118 5.69 -4.26 -9.10
N LEU A 119 6.21 -4.61 -10.27
CA LEU A 119 5.41 -4.98 -11.41
C LEU A 119 5.05 -6.46 -11.39
N ILE A 120 5.69 -7.32 -10.58
CA ILE A 120 5.40 -8.75 -10.58
C ILE A 120 4.27 -9.04 -9.58
N PRO A 121 3.21 -9.79 -9.96
CA PRO A 121 2.17 -10.18 -9.02
C PRO A 121 2.76 -10.97 -7.83
N ALA A 122 2.25 -10.70 -6.62
CA ALA A 122 2.66 -11.42 -5.42
C ALA A 122 2.10 -12.85 -5.47
N TYR A 123 2.84 -13.76 -6.10
CA TYR A 123 2.42 -15.14 -6.32
C TYR A 123 3.46 -16.11 -5.75
N LYS A 124 3.04 -16.91 -4.78
CA LYS A 124 3.80 -18.09 -4.37
C LYS A 124 3.30 -19.23 -5.26
N TYR A 125 4.18 -19.77 -6.09
CA TYR A 125 3.91 -20.94 -6.93
C TYR A 125 3.62 -22.16 -6.02
N SER A 126 2.35 -22.34 -5.64
CA SER A 126 1.86 -23.44 -4.79
C SER A 126 1.68 -24.72 -5.62
N HIS A 127 2.76 -25.28 -6.12
CA HIS A 127 2.79 -26.72 -6.42
C HIS A 127 3.37 -27.54 -5.27
N THR A 128 4.15 -26.91 -4.40
CA THR A 128 4.55 -27.51 -3.15
C THR A 128 3.54 -27.08 -2.09
N ALA A 129 2.65 -27.99 -1.72
CA ALA A 129 2.05 -27.96 -0.39
C ALA A 129 3.16 -27.63 0.63
N PRO A 130 2.88 -26.88 1.72
CA PRO A 130 3.79 -26.91 2.84
C PRO A 130 4.04 -28.37 3.18
N ALA A 131 5.31 -28.77 3.26
CA ALA A 131 5.71 -30.08 3.71
C ALA A 131 5.35 -30.20 5.20
N GLN A 132 4.06 -30.36 5.52
CA GLN A 132 3.53 -30.59 6.85
C GLN A 132 2.27 -31.47 6.75
N GLN A 133 2.52 -32.77 6.98
CA GLN A 133 1.76 -33.68 7.84
C GLN A 133 0.26 -33.86 7.57
N ASP A 134 -0.08 -35.05 7.06
CA ASP A 134 -1.32 -35.80 7.33
C ASP A 134 -2.68 -35.19 6.95
N ALA A 135 -2.73 -34.22 6.02
CA ALA A 135 -3.99 -33.90 5.34
C ALA A 135 -4.24 -34.94 4.23
N ALA A 136 -5.21 -35.84 4.44
CA ALA A 136 -5.61 -36.83 3.44
C ALA A 136 -5.86 -36.16 2.08
N SER A 137 -5.20 -36.66 1.03
CA SER A 137 -5.44 -36.22 -0.35
C SER A 137 -6.94 -36.29 -0.64
N VAL A 138 -7.53 -35.20 -1.09
CA VAL A 138 -8.94 -35.18 -1.49
C VAL A 138 -9.16 -36.25 -2.55
N SER A 139 -10.03 -37.24 -2.25
CA SER A 139 -10.38 -38.26 -3.23
C SER A 139 -11.16 -37.61 -4.37
N SER A 140 -10.55 -37.57 -5.56
CA SER A 140 -11.15 -36.99 -6.76
C SER A 140 -11.12 -38.01 -7.90
N PRO A 141 -12.19 -38.12 -8.71
CA PRO A 141 -12.19 -38.95 -9.92
C PRO A 141 -11.43 -38.29 -11.09
N LEU A 142 -10.99 -37.04 -10.92
CA LEU A 142 -10.32 -36.29 -11.99
C LEU A 142 -8.90 -36.79 -12.24
N THR A 143 -8.51 -36.78 -13.51
CA THR A 143 -7.14 -37.01 -13.95
C THR A 143 -6.64 -35.81 -14.76
N ALA A 144 -5.35 -35.77 -15.07
CA ALA A 144 -4.78 -34.72 -15.94
C ALA A 144 -5.48 -34.65 -17.31
N ASN A 145 -6.07 -35.76 -17.79
CA ASN A 145 -6.76 -35.81 -19.08
C ASN A 145 -8.25 -35.42 -18.99
N SER A 146 -8.80 -35.20 -17.79
CA SER A 146 -10.18 -34.78 -17.64
C SER A 146 -10.41 -33.43 -18.31
N SER A 147 -11.54 -33.29 -18.99
CA SER A 147 -11.99 -32.08 -19.69
C SER A 147 -12.33 -30.94 -18.72
N VAL A 148 -12.37 -29.71 -19.23
CA VAL A 148 -12.78 -28.54 -18.44
C VAL A 148 -14.20 -28.71 -17.90
N LYS A 149 -15.11 -29.30 -18.70
CA LYS A 149 -16.48 -29.60 -18.27
C LYS A 149 -16.52 -30.54 -17.06
N GLU A 150 -15.68 -31.57 -17.05
CA GLU A 150 -15.57 -32.50 -15.90
C GLU A 150 -15.01 -31.80 -14.67
N TRP A 151 -14.06 -30.87 -14.83
CA TRP A 151 -13.55 -30.05 -13.72
C TRP A 151 -14.66 -29.22 -13.07
N TRP A 152 -15.48 -28.54 -13.88
CA TRP A 152 -16.58 -27.72 -13.37
C TRP A 152 -17.68 -28.57 -12.72
N ALA A 153 -17.98 -29.75 -13.27
CA ALA A 153 -18.90 -30.70 -12.64
C ALA A 153 -18.38 -31.16 -11.26
N PHE A 154 -17.07 -31.40 -11.15
CA PHE A 154 -16.42 -31.71 -9.88
C PHE A 154 -16.50 -30.51 -8.91
N PHE A 155 -16.21 -29.28 -9.36
CA PHE A 155 -16.30 -28.09 -8.50
C PHE A 155 -17.71 -27.87 -7.95
N GLU A 156 -18.75 -28.04 -8.78
CA GLU A 156 -20.14 -27.98 -8.34
C GLU A 156 -20.46 -29.06 -7.30
N SER A 157 -20.02 -30.30 -7.54
CA SER A 157 -20.23 -31.39 -6.58
C SER A 157 -19.50 -31.13 -5.26
N TRP A 158 -18.26 -30.63 -5.33
CA TRP A 158 -17.42 -30.33 -4.17
C TRP A 158 -18.01 -29.20 -3.30
N THR A 159 -18.54 -28.17 -3.95
CA THR A 159 -19.03 -26.97 -3.28
C THR A 159 -20.52 -27.01 -2.93
N ARG A 160 -21.18 -28.17 -3.05
CA ARG A 160 -22.63 -28.33 -2.80
C ARG A 160 -23.09 -27.79 -1.44
N ASN A 161 -22.30 -28.02 -0.39
CA ASN A 161 -22.62 -27.58 0.97
C ASN A 161 -21.87 -26.31 1.39
N LEU A 162 -21.14 -25.68 0.47
CA LEU A 162 -20.21 -24.60 0.80
C LEU A 162 -20.93 -23.39 1.38
N PHE A 163 -22.07 -22.97 0.82
CA PHE A 163 -22.80 -21.82 1.35
C PHE A 163 -23.32 -22.04 2.77
N ALA A 164 -23.84 -23.23 3.07
CA ALA A 164 -24.28 -23.58 4.42
C ALA A 164 -23.11 -23.58 5.43
N ALA A 165 -21.93 -24.06 5.01
CA ALA A 165 -20.72 -23.98 5.82
C ALA A 165 -20.27 -22.52 6.04
N MET A 166 -20.26 -21.72 4.97
CA MET A 166 -19.89 -20.29 5.02
C MET A 166 -20.83 -19.47 5.91
N GLU A 167 -22.12 -19.82 5.99
CA GLU A 167 -23.08 -19.19 6.90
C GLU A 167 -22.85 -19.59 8.36
N SER A 168 -22.51 -20.85 8.59
CA SER A 168 -22.38 -21.43 9.94
C SER A 168 -21.04 -21.08 10.60
N TYR A 169 -20.00 -20.83 9.80
CA TYR A 169 -18.64 -20.56 10.24
C TYR A 169 -18.11 -19.23 9.69
N ARG A 170 -16.80 -19.01 9.69
CA ARG A 170 -16.20 -17.83 9.07
C ARG A 170 -16.16 -18.01 7.55
N ALA A 171 -17.05 -17.32 6.84
CA ALA A 171 -17.26 -17.46 5.40
C ALA A 171 -15.97 -17.42 4.54
N SER A 172 -15.04 -16.51 4.83
CA SER A 172 -13.75 -16.44 4.14
C SER A 172 -12.91 -17.70 4.35
N SER A 173 -12.83 -18.21 5.58
CA SER A 173 -12.03 -19.38 5.93
C SER A 173 -12.56 -20.63 5.24
N GLU A 174 -13.88 -20.82 5.21
CA GLU A 174 -14.50 -21.96 4.54
C GLU A 174 -14.31 -21.93 3.01
N LEU A 175 -14.51 -20.76 2.38
CA LEU A 175 -14.26 -20.60 0.94
C LEU A 175 -12.80 -20.92 0.58
N LEU A 176 -11.86 -20.40 1.38
CA LEU A 176 -10.44 -20.55 1.13
C LEU A 176 -9.93 -21.96 1.43
N SER A 177 -10.48 -22.63 2.45
CA SER A 177 -10.24 -24.05 2.74
C SER A 177 -10.74 -24.92 1.59
N SER A 178 -11.98 -24.70 1.12
CA SER A 178 -12.52 -25.37 -0.06
C SER A 178 -11.62 -25.17 -1.29
N TYR A 179 -11.20 -23.93 -1.54
CA TYR A 179 -10.30 -23.59 -2.64
C TYR A 179 -8.97 -24.36 -2.56
N GLN A 180 -8.29 -24.35 -1.40
CA GLN A 180 -7.03 -25.07 -1.20
C GLN A 180 -7.19 -26.58 -1.41
N ASN A 181 -8.28 -27.15 -0.91
CA ASN A 181 -8.58 -28.58 -1.10
C ASN A 181 -8.78 -28.92 -2.57
N VAL A 182 -9.49 -28.07 -3.33
CA VAL A 182 -9.63 -28.25 -4.78
C VAL A 182 -8.28 -28.20 -5.48
N LEU A 183 -7.40 -27.26 -5.14
CA LEU A 183 -6.07 -27.16 -5.76
C LEU A 183 -5.23 -28.42 -5.53
N SER A 184 -5.41 -29.11 -4.40
CA SER A 184 -4.65 -30.32 -4.09
C SER A 184 -4.87 -31.46 -5.10
N VAL A 185 -6.00 -31.47 -5.82
CA VAL A 185 -6.34 -32.46 -6.85
C VAL A 185 -5.32 -32.47 -7.99
N ALA A 186 -4.83 -31.30 -8.40
CA ALA A 186 -3.89 -31.15 -9.50
C ALA A 186 -2.42 -31.14 -9.05
N SER A 187 -2.13 -31.44 -7.79
CA SER A 187 -0.77 -31.36 -7.21
C SER A 187 0.25 -32.26 -7.91
N SER A 188 -0.19 -33.41 -8.43
CA SER A 188 0.63 -34.40 -9.13
C SER A 188 0.53 -34.32 -10.66
N TRP A 189 -0.24 -33.38 -11.20
CA TRP A 189 -0.46 -33.26 -12.64
C TRP A 189 0.72 -32.56 -13.33
N PRO A 190 0.83 -32.69 -14.67
CA PRO A 190 1.71 -31.84 -15.46
C PRO A 190 1.48 -30.36 -15.16
N LYS A 191 2.56 -29.59 -15.10
CA LYS A 191 2.58 -28.20 -14.64
C LYS A 191 1.60 -27.30 -15.40
N ASP A 192 1.64 -27.36 -16.71
CA ASP A 192 0.75 -26.64 -17.63
C ASP A 192 -0.72 -26.99 -17.39
N ARG A 193 -1.04 -28.28 -17.27
CA ARG A 193 -2.40 -28.75 -17.02
C ARG A 193 -2.92 -28.30 -15.66
N ALA A 194 -2.08 -28.41 -14.64
CA ALA A 194 -2.41 -27.96 -13.29
C ALA A 194 -2.60 -26.44 -13.22
N GLN A 195 -1.78 -25.65 -13.93
CA GLN A 195 -1.98 -24.21 -14.06
C GLN A 195 -3.35 -23.89 -14.67
N LEU A 196 -3.75 -24.58 -15.74
CA LEU A 196 -5.06 -24.38 -16.35
C LEU A 196 -6.20 -24.76 -15.39
N PHE A 197 -6.06 -25.86 -14.66
CA PHE A 197 -7.00 -26.26 -13.61
C PHE A 197 -7.10 -25.20 -12.50
N VAL A 198 -5.99 -24.63 -12.04
CA VAL A 198 -5.93 -23.55 -11.05
C VAL A 198 -6.64 -22.30 -11.56
N ILE A 199 -6.47 -21.93 -12.84
CA ILE A 199 -7.21 -20.81 -13.46
C ILE A 199 -8.71 -21.04 -13.31
N HIS A 200 -9.23 -22.22 -13.68
CA HIS A 200 -10.66 -22.52 -13.54
C HIS A 200 -11.11 -22.58 -12.08
N ALA A 201 -10.30 -23.12 -11.16
CA ALA A 201 -10.62 -23.13 -9.74
C ALA A 201 -10.76 -21.70 -9.18
N ASN A 202 -9.90 -20.76 -9.60
CA ASN A 202 -10.01 -19.35 -9.24
C ASN A 202 -11.32 -18.74 -9.77
N LEU A 203 -11.62 -18.93 -11.05
CA LEU A 203 -12.86 -18.41 -11.67
C LEU A 203 -14.10 -18.95 -10.96
N PHE A 204 -14.13 -20.25 -10.68
CA PHE A 204 -15.24 -20.91 -10.03
C PHE A 204 -15.48 -20.39 -8.60
N HIS A 205 -14.42 -20.30 -7.78
CA HIS A 205 -14.55 -19.82 -6.40
C HIS A 205 -14.88 -18.33 -6.35
N LEU A 206 -14.39 -17.53 -7.30
CA LEU A 206 -14.77 -16.12 -7.42
C LEU A 206 -16.27 -15.96 -7.74
N MET A 207 -16.82 -16.85 -8.58
CA MET A 207 -18.26 -16.88 -8.84
C MET A 207 -19.07 -17.28 -7.60
N LYS A 208 -18.66 -18.35 -6.90
CA LYS A 208 -19.34 -18.77 -5.66
C LYS A 208 -19.33 -17.66 -4.62
N LEU A 209 -18.20 -16.97 -4.46
CA LEU A 209 -18.09 -15.82 -3.58
C LEU A 209 -19.03 -14.68 -4.00
N THR A 210 -19.08 -14.37 -5.30
CA THR A 210 -19.98 -13.32 -5.83
C THR A 210 -21.45 -13.65 -5.61
N GLN A 211 -21.83 -14.91 -5.82
CA GLN A 211 -23.18 -15.41 -5.57
C GLN A 211 -23.54 -15.33 -4.07
N TYR A 212 -22.63 -15.75 -3.20
CA TYR A 212 -22.79 -15.65 -1.76
C TYR A 212 -22.97 -14.19 -1.31
N VAL A 213 -22.10 -13.29 -1.79
CA VAL A 213 -22.19 -11.86 -1.49
C VAL A 213 -23.51 -11.28 -1.99
N LYS A 214 -24.02 -11.66 -3.17
CA LYS A 214 -25.33 -11.19 -3.69
C LYS A 214 -26.47 -11.51 -2.70
N THR A 215 -26.46 -12.70 -2.09
CA THR A 215 -27.47 -13.15 -1.14
C THR A 215 -27.29 -12.53 0.25
N TYR A 216 -26.04 -12.33 0.70
CA TYR A 216 -25.70 -11.94 2.08
C TYR A 216 -25.07 -10.55 2.21
N ARG A 217 -25.41 -9.59 1.33
CA ARG A 217 -24.79 -8.24 1.27
C ARG A 217 -24.78 -7.45 2.58
N GLN A 218 -25.73 -7.70 3.48
CA GLN A 218 -25.84 -7.01 4.78
C GLN A 218 -25.12 -7.74 5.92
N SER A 219 -24.40 -8.82 5.62
CA SER A 219 -23.67 -9.59 6.63
C SER A 219 -22.47 -8.82 7.17
N TYR A 220 -22.16 -9.04 8.44
CA TYR A 220 -20.96 -8.53 9.12
C TYR A 220 -19.65 -8.90 8.40
N TRP A 221 -19.66 -9.97 7.59
CA TRP A 221 -18.49 -10.47 6.86
C TRP A 221 -18.13 -9.70 5.59
N PHE A 222 -18.89 -8.67 5.19
CA PHE A 222 -18.72 -8.04 3.87
C PHE A 222 -17.28 -7.59 3.56
N LEU A 223 -16.60 -6.91 4.50
CA LEU A 223 -15.21 -6.45 4.31
C LEU A 223 -14.21 -7.61 4.17
N ASP A 224 -14.36 -8.65 4.98
CA ASP A 224 -13.54 -9.88 4.94
C ASP A 224 -13.73 -10.65 3.61
N LEU A 225 -14.95 -10.63 3.08
CA LEU A 225 -15.28 -11.22 1.77
C LEU A 225 -14.71 -10.41 0.59
N VAL A 226 -14.63 -9.07 0.70
CA VAL A 226 -13.95 -8.21 -0.28
C VAL A 226 -12.47 -8.57 -0.37
N GLN A 227 -11.78 -8.63 0.77
CA GLN A 227 -10.37 -9.04 0.82
C GLN A 227 -10.14 -10.46 0.29
N THR A 228 -11.09 -11.36 0.57
CA THR A 228 -11.04 -12.73 0.03
C THR A 228 -11.15 -12.75 -1.50
N ALA A 229 -12.00 -11.89 -2.08
CA ALA A 229 -12.12 -11.76 -3.54
C ALA A 229 -10.82 -11.20 -4.16
N GLU A 230 -10.24 -10.16 -3.56
CA GLU A 230 -8.95 -9.60 -3.98
C GLU A 230 -7.85 -10.66 -3.95
N ARG A 231 -7.80 -11.48 -2.90
CA ARG A 231 -6.83 -12.58 -2.80
C ARG A 231 -6.97 -13.62 -3.90
N ILE A 232 -8.21 -14.00 -4.27
CA ILE A 232 -8.47 -14.92 -5.39
C ILE A 232 -8.06 -14.28 -6.72
N LEU A 233 -8.31 -12.98 -6.90
CA LEU A 233 -7.88 -12.25 -8.09
C LEU A 233 -6.36 -12.16 -8.21
N ASP A 234 -5.64 -11.94 -7.11
CA ASP A 234 -4.17 -11.95 -7.08
C ASP A 234 -3.62 -13.34 -7.45
N GLN A 235 -4.26 -14.42 -7.00
CA GLN A 235 -3.92 -15.78 -7.40
C GLN A 235 -4.18 -16.03 -8.89
N LEU A 236 -5.27 -15.50 -9.44
CA LEU A 236 -5.57 -15.57 -10.87
C LEU A 236 -4.54 -14.77 -11.69
N GLU A 237 -4.24 -13.52 -11.32
CA GLU A 237 -3.22 -12.69 -11.98
C GLU A 237 -1.87 -13.40 -11.97
N GLY A 238 -1.45 -13.91 -10.80
CA GLY A 238 -0.20 -14.65 -10.65
C GLY A 238 -0.15 -15.92 -11.50
N THR A 239 -1.21 -16.73 -11.48
CA THR A 239 -1.27 -17.98 -12.25
C THR A 239 -1.19 -17.70 -13.75
N LEU A 240 -1.91 -16.69 -14.26
CA LEU A 240 -1.84 -16.27 -15.66
C LEU A 240 -0.48 -15.67 -16.02
N TYR A 241 0.13 -14.89 -15.13
CA TYR A 241 1.42 -14.24 -15.34
C TYR A 241 2.57 -15.23 -15.49
N PHE A 242 2.58 -16.28 -14.67
CA PHE A 242 3.61 -17.32 -14.71
C PHE A 242 3.25 -18.53 -15.59
N ALA A 243 2.14 -18.48 -16.32
CA ALA A 243 1.76 -19.52 -17.25
C ALA A 243 2.59 -19.46 -18.54
N ASP A 244 2.98 -20.62 -19.05
CA ASP A 244 3.53 -20.75 -20.40
C ASP A 244 2.38 -20.72 -21.41
N ILE A 245 1.94 -19.51 -21.76
CA ILE A 245 0.80 -19.32 -22.66
C ILE A 245 1.03 -19.97 -24.04
N PRO A 246 2.20 -19.86 -24.69
CA PRO A 246 2.48 -20.58 -25.94
C PRO A 246 2.30 -22.10 -25.82
N ALA A 247 2.82 -22.73 -24.75
CA ALA A 247 2.66 -24.16 -24.53
C ALA A 247 1.18 -24.51 -24.30
N LEU A 248 0.46 -23.76 -23.46
CA LEU A 248 -0.97 -23.98 -23.22
C LEU A 248 -1.82 -23.90 -24.49
N LEU A 249 -1.52 -22.94 -25.37
CA LEU A 249 -2.25 -22.78 -26.64
C LEU A 249 -1.97 -23.91 -27.63
N THR A 250 -0.81 -24.55 -27.53
CA THR A 250 -0.38 -25.63 -28.44
C THR A 250 -0.83 -26.99 -27.93
N ASP A 251 -0.59 -27.28 -26.66
CA ASP A 251 -0.74 -28.62 -26.08
C ASP A 251 -2.15 -28.85 -25.49
N HIS A 252 -2.88 -27.78 -25.15
CA HIS A 252 -4.19 -27.85 -24.49
C HIS A 252 -5.28 -27.07 -25.24
N GLN A 253 -5.20 -27.01 -26.58
CA GLN A 253 -6.07 -26.16 -27.40
C GLN A 253 -7.57 -26.34 -27.10
N ASP A 254 -8.06 -27.57 -26.98
CA ASP A 254 -9.48 -27.85 -26.71
C ASP A 254 -9.93 -27.25 -25.37
N ALA A 255 -9.09 -27.37 -24.34
CA ALA A 255 -9.37 -26.81 -23.02
C ALA A 255 -9.33 -25.27 -23.03
N ILE A 256 -8.52 -24.65 -23.88
CA ILE A 256 -8.54 -23.19 -24.08
C ILE A 256 -9.82 -22.75 -24.79
N VAL A 257 -10.32 -23.53 -25.77
CA VAL A 257 -11.60 -23.25 -26.41
C VAL A 257 -12.76 -23.36 -25.41
N ASP A 258 -12.75 -24.38 -24.55
CA ASP A 258 -13.69 -24.48 -23.43
C ASP A 258 -13.58 -23.27 -22.48
N THR A 259 -12.35 -22.80 -22.22
CA THR A 259 -12.11 -21.60 -21.40
C THR A 259 -12.70 -20.34 -22.03
N LEU A 260 -12.55 -20.17 -23.35
CA LEU A 260 -13.16 -19.07 -24.10
C LEU A 260 -14.69 -19.12 -23.96
N GLN A 261 -15.28 -20.28 -24.19
CA GLN A 261 -16.73 -20.45 -24.14
C GLN A 261 -17.29 -20.17 -22.74
N LEU A 262 -16.64 -20.69 -21.69
CA LEU A 262 -16.98 -20.35 -20.31
C LEU A 262 -16.85 -18.85 -20.05
N THR A 263 -15.77 -18.21 -20.51
CA THR A 263 -15.57 -16.75 -20.32
C THR A 263 -16.73 -15.96 -20.93
N LYS A 264 -17.22 -16.38 -22.11
CA LYS A 264 -18.40 -15.80 -22.78
C LYS A 264 -19.69 -16.07 -22.01
N GLU A 265 -19.90 -17.27 -21.47
CA GLU A 265 -21.09 -17.60 -20.67
C GLU A 265 -21.12 -16.84 -19.34
N LEU A 266 -19.97 -16.69 -18.68
CA LEU A 266 -19.88 -15.96 -17.42
C LEU A 266 -20.20 -14.47 -17.58
N LYS A 267 -20.00 -13.91 -18.78
CA LYS A 267 -20.46 -12.56 -19.13
C LYS A 267 -21.98 -12.41 -19.09
N GLU A 268 -22.75 -13.48 -19.21
CA GLU A 268 -24.21 -13.40 -19.14
C GLU A 268 -24.74 -13.41 -17.70
N ASN A 269 -23.90 -13.70 -16.72
CA ASN A 269 -24.31 -13.73 -15.32
C ASN A 269 -24.76 -12.32 -14.85
N GLU A 270 -25.96 -12.23 -14.28
CA GLU A 270 -26.59 -10.98 -13.82
C GLU A 270 -25.81 -10.24 -12.73
N ALA A 271 -24.92 -10.94 -12.02
CA ALA A 271 -24.14 -10.32 -10.96
C ALA A 271 -23.05 -9.41 -11.55
N THR A 272 -23.33 -8.12 -11.68
CA THR A 272 -22.36 -7.08 -12.10
C THR A 272 -21.33 -6.77 -11.00
N SER A 273 -20.63 -7.80 -10.51
CA SER A 273 -19.51 -7.66 -9.59
C SER A 273 -18.27 -7.22 -10.35
N LEU A 274 -17.56 -6.20 -9.85
CA LEU A 274 -16.28 -5.76 -10.41
C LEU A 274 -15.24 -6.89 -10.43
N TYR A 275 -15.34 -7.87 -9.52
CA TYR A 275 -14.41 -8.99 -9.48
C TYR A 275 -14.46 -9.86 -10.74
N TRP A 276 -15.66 -10.13 -11.25
CA TRP A 276 -15.79 -10.88 -12.50
C TRP A 276 -15.23 -10.08 -13.68
N ILE A 277 -15.43 -8.75 -13.69
CA ILE A 277 -14.87 -7.87 -14.72
C ILE A 277 -13.34 -7.95 -14.71
N TYR A 278 -12.70 -7.95 -13.54
CA TYR A 278 -11.25 -8.15 -13.45
C TYR A 278 -10.80 -9.49 -14.02
N ALA A 279 -11.47 -10.58 -13.65
CA ALA A 279 -11.15 -11.91 -14.16
C ALA A 279 -11.32 -11.99 -15.69
N TYR A 280 -12.41 -11.45 -16.22
CA TYR A 280 -12.66 -11.36 -17.67
C TYR A 280 -11.53 -10.60 -18.38
N GLN A 281 -11.17 -9.42 -17.87
CA GLN A 281 -10.10 -8.59 -18.45
C GLN A 281 -8.75 -9.31 -18.40
N MET A 282 -8.41 -9.99 -17.30
CA MET A 282 -7.16 -10.75 -17.19
C MET A 282 -7.09 -11.90 -18.21
N LEU A 283 -8.19 -12.63 -18.41
CA LEU A 283 -8.25 -13.72 -19.38
C LEU A 283 -8.06 -13.21 -20.82
N TRP A 284 -8.76 -12.14 -21.20
CA TRP A 284 -8.61 -11.52 -22.52
C TRP A 284 -7.23 -10.89 -22.73
N TRP A 285 -6.67 -10.27 -21.69
CA TRP A 285 -5.37 -9.62 -21.76
C TRP A 285 -4.19 -10.61 -21.86
N MET A 286 -4.29 -11.79 -21.22
CA MET A 286 -3.15 -12.69 -21.02
C MET A 286 -3.27 -14.01 -21.79
N LEU A 287 -4.48 -14.57 -21.94
CA LEU A 287 -4.71 -15.92 -22.48
C LEU A 287 -5.46 -15.91 -23.82
N LEU A 288 -6.58 -15.19 -23.92
CA LEU A 288 -7.54 -15.30 -25.03
C LEU A 288 -7.24 -14.33 -26.20
N LYS A 289 -5.96 -14.12 -26.51
CA LYS A 289 -5.50 -13.03 -27.40
C LYS A 289 -5.55 -13.33 -28.90
N LYS A 290 -6.20 -14.41 -29.35
CA LYS A 290 -6.28 -14.71 -30.79
C LYS A 290 -7.12 -13.63 -31.48
N PRO A 291 -6.64 -13.00 -32.58
CA PRO A 291 -7.36 -11.93 -33.24
C PRO A 291 -8.81 -12.29 -33.57
N ALA A 292 -9.06 -13.48 -34.13
CA ALA A 292 -10.41 -13.92 -34.46
C ALA A 292 -11.37 -13.92 -33.26
N TRP A 293 -10.90 -14.35 -32.07
CA TRP A 293 -11.70 -14.36 -30.85
C TRP A 293 -12.01 -12.94 -30.36
N ILE A 294 -11.02 -12.05 -30.42
CA ILE A 294 -11.20 -10.65 -30.04
C ILE A 294 -12.23 -9.96 -30.94
N HIS A 295 -12.13 -10.12 -32.26
CA HIS A 295 -13.06 -9.50 -33.21
C HIS A 295 -14.50 -10.00 -33.00
N GLU A 296 -14.68 -11.30 -32.76
CA GLU A 296 -15.99 -11.88 -32.47
C GLU A 296 -16.57 -11.30 -31.17
N GLU A 297 -15.77 -11.23 -30.10
CA GLU A 297 -16.24 -10.71 -28.82
C GLU A 297 -16.58 -9.21 -28.88
N ILE A 298 -15.78 -8.41 -29.60
CA ILE A 298 -16.08 -7.00 -29.88
C ILE A 298 -17.43 -6.88 -30.58
N HIS A 299 -17.68 -7.68 -31.63
CA HIS A 299 -18.95 -7.65 -32.36
C HIS A 299 -20.15 -8.00 -31.46
N VAL A 300 -20.00 -8.99 -30.58
CA VAL A 300 -21.04 -9.36 -29.60
C VAL A 300 -21.32 -8.21 -28.63
N LEU A 301 -20.27 -7.55 -28.13
CA LEU A 301 -20.42 -6.40 -27.21
C LEU A 301 -21.06 -5.19 -27.91
N ASP A 302 -20.65 -4.88 -29.14
CA ASP A 302 -21.21 -3.78 -29.92
C ASP A 302 -22.70 -4.02 -30.23
N HIS A 303 -23.08 -5.26 -30.53
CA HIS A 303 -24.49 -5.64 -30.67
C HIS A 303 -25.27 -5.44 -29.36
N LEU A 304 -24.72 -5.87 -28.21
CA LEU A 304 -25.34 -5.68 -26.90
C LEU A 304 -25.55 -4.19 -26.56
N ILE A 305 -24.57 -3.35 -26.85
CA ILE A 305 -24.63 -1.90 -26.58
C ILE A 305 -25.70 -1.21 -27.44
N ASN A 306 -25.78 -1.59 -28.71
CA ASN A 306 -26.66 -0.95 -29.69
C ASN A 306 -28.09 -1.54 -29.73
N ASN A 307 -28.32 -2.70 -29.12
CA ASN A 307 -29.64 -3.34 -29.10
C ASN A 307 -30.66 -2.49 -28.32
N GLU A 308 -31.76 -2.13 -28.96
CA GLU A 308 -32.84 -1.33 -28.35
C GLU A 308 -33.51 -2.07 -27.18
N ASN A 309 -33.57 -3.40 -27.24
CA ASN A 309 -34.19 -4.24 -26.20
C ASN A 309 -33.32 -4.44 -24.96
N SER A 310 -32.03 -4.06 -25.00
CA SER A 310 -31.13 -4.21 -23.86
C SER A 310 -31.39 -3.14 -22.81
N SER A 311 -31.46 -3.57 -21.56
CA SER A 311 -31.60 -2.70 -20.39
C SER A 311 -30.40 -1.76 -20.23
N ALA A 312 -30.58 -0.66 -19.49
CA ALA A 312 -29.50 0.27 -19.21
C ALA A 312 -28.30 -0.40 -18.51
N ALA A 313 -28.57 -1.36 -17.62
CA ALA A 313 -27.52 -2.11 -16.91
C ALA A 313 -26.73 -3.03 -17.85
N GLU A 314 -27.38 -3.69 -18.80
CA GLU A 314 -26.72 -4.50 -19.83
C GLU A 314 -25.87 -3.65 -20.76
N LYS A 315 -26.37 -2.49 -21.18
CA LYS A 315 -25.61 -1.53 -22.00
C LYS A 315 -24.41 -0.98 -21.25
N GLU A 316 -24.56 -0.60 -19.98
CA GLU A 316 -23.43 -0.16 -19.15
C GLU A 316 -22.38 -1.26 -18.99
N LYS A 317 -22.80 -2.51 -18.76
CA LYS A 317 -21.91 -3.68 -18.72
C LYS A 317 -21.20 -3.89 -20.06
N GLY A 318 -21.92 -3.80 -21.17
CA GLY A 318 -21.36 -3.88 -22.52
C GLY A 318 -20.29 -2.82 -22.75
N LEU A 319 -20.58 -1.56 -22.43
CA LEU A 319 -19.64 -0.44 -22.54
C LEU A 319 -18.39 -0.66 -21.66
N LEU A 320 -18.59 -1.11 -20.42
CA LEU A 320 -17.50 -1.37 -19.48
C LEU A 320 -16.52 -2.43 -20.02
N LEU A 321 -17.03 -3.50 -20.61
CA LEU A 321 -16.23 -4.57 -21.19
C LEU A 321 -15.63 -4.16 -22.54
N ARG A 322 -16.39 -3.46 -23.40
CA ARG A 322 -15.93 -2.99 -24.71
C ARG A 322 -14.73 -2.04 -24.60
N ALA A 323 -14.71 -1.20 -23.57
CA ALA A 323 -13.60 -0.31 -23.26
C ALA A 323 -12.28 -1.06 -22.97
N HIS A 324 -12.32 -2.31 -22.49
CA HIS A 324 -11.10 -3.13 -22.36
C HIS A 324 -10.44 -3.36 -23.73
N PHE A 325 -11.25 -3.63 -24.75
CA PHE A 325 -10.74 -3.89 -26.10
C PHE A 325 -10.19 -2.63 -26.76
N HIS A 326 -10.76 -1.44 -26.48
CA HIS A 326 -10.13 -0.17 -26.89
C HIS A 326 -8.71 -0.05 -26.31
N VAL A 327 -8.47 -0.46 -25.06
CA VAL A 327 -7.10 -0.51 -24.49
C VAL A 327 -6.24 -1.53 -25.23
N MET A 328 -6.75 -2.72 -25.57
CA MET A 328 -5.99 -3.70 -26.36
C MET A 328 -5.61 -3.16 -27.75
N GLU A 329 -6.50 -2.38 -28.36
CA GLU A 329 -6.32 -1.70 -29.66
C GLU A 329 -5.46 -0.43 -29.57
N LYS A 330 -4.98 -0.05 -28.38
CA LYS A 330 -4.25 1.20 -28.08
C LYS A 330 -5.06 2.48 -28.28
N GLU A 331 -6.37 2.38 -28.27
CA GLU A 331 -7.33 3.48 -28.27
C GLU A 331 -7.65 3.94 -26.84
N ASP A 332 -6.61 4.28 -26.07
CA ASP A 332 -6.69 4.53 -24.63
C ASP A 332 -7.69 5.63 -24.25
N GLU A 333 -7.74 6.71 -25.04
CA GLU A 333 -8.62 7.84 -24.79
C GLU A 333 -10.11 7.42 -24.88
N ALA A 334 -10.46 6.57 -25.84
CA ALA A 334 -11.83 6.05 -25.97
C ALA A 334 -12.22 5.21 -24.75
N ALA A 335 -11.32 4.34 -24.29
CA ALA A 335 -11.53 3.53 -23.08
C ALA A 335 -11.73 4.42 -21.84
N LEU A 336 -10.84 5.39 -21.63
CA LEU A 336 -10.88 6.29 -20.49
C LEU A 336 -12.13 7.19 -20.50
N GLN A 337 -12.60 7.65 -21.66
CA GLN A 337 -13.83 8.43 -21.77
C GLN A 337 -15.07 7.64 -21.33
N ILE A 338 -15.09 6.33 -21.58
CA ILE A 338 -16.16 5.43 -21.12
C ILE A 338 -16.04 5.22 -19.61
N TRP A 339 -14.88 4.78 -19.13
CA TRP A 339 -14.69 4.39 -17.73
C TRP A 339 -14.75 5.55 -16.74
N LYS A 340 -14.23 6.73 -17.07
CA LYS A 340 -14.29 7.90 -16.16
C LYS A 340 -15.72 8.36 -15.85
N ARG A 341 -16.70 8.00 -16.67
CA ARG A 341 -18.13 8.29 -16.41
C ARG A 341 -18.74 7.35 -15.37
N MET A 342 -18.07 6.23 -15.06
CA MET A 342 -18.53 5.21 -14.13
C MET A 342 -17.95 5.47 -12.74
N SER A 343 -18.72 6.13 -11.86
CA SER A 343 -18.29 6.54 -10.52
C SER A 343 -17.84 5.40 -9.60
N ARG A 344 -18.25 4.16 -9.88
CA ARG A 344 -17.85 2.96 -9.13
C ARG A 344 -16.41 2.49 -9.37
N LEU A 345 -15.72 3.02 -10.38
CA LEU A 345 -14.35 2.61 -10.74
C LEU A 345 -13.33 3.44 -9.96
N ASN A 346 -12.65 2.82 -9.01
CA ASN A 346 -11.57 3.44 -8.24
C ASN A 346 -10.20 3.20 -8.91
N LEU A 347 -9.12 3.73 -8.30
CA LEU A 347 -7.77 3.58 -8.87
C LEU A 347 -7.37 2.10 -9.07
N SER A 348 -7.74 1.20 -8.15
CA SER A 348 -7.44 -0.24 -8.25
C SER A 348 -7.82 -0.83 -9.60
N PHE A 349 -8.92 -0.36 -10.20
CA PHE A 349 -9.38 -0.81 -11.51
C PHE A 349 -8.35 -0.55 -12.62
N TYR A 350 -7.71 0.61 -12.58
CA TYR A 350 -6.76 1.05 -13.60
C TYR A 350 -5.34 0.49 -13.36
N LEU A 351 -5.01 0.12 -12.11
CA LEU A 351 -3.66 -0.32 -11.73
C LEU A 351 -3.19 -1.52 -12.55
N SER A 352 -4.06 -2.46 -12.90
CA SER A 352 -3.68 -3.64 -13.69
C SER A 352 -3.14 -3.26 -15.07
N TYR A 353 -3.78 -2.30 -15.76
CA TYR A 353 -3.32 -1.78 -17.04
C TYR A 353 -2.04 -0.99 -16.91
N MET A 354 -1.98 -0.09 -15.91
CA MET A 354 -0.80 0.73 -15.63
C MET A 354 0.43 -0.15 -15.33
N LYS A 355 0.28 -1.19 -14.49
CA LYS A 355 1.31 -2.20 -14.27
C LYS A 355 1.72 -2.86 -15.58
N SER A 356 0.76 -3.23 -16.44
CA SER A 356 1.07 -3.86 -17.73
C SER A 356 1.85 -2.95 -18.67
N PHE A 357 1.51 -1.66 -18.77
CA PHE A 357 2.26 -0.73 -19.61
C PHE A 357 3.71 -0.60 -19.15
N ALA A 358 3.92 -0.46 -17.84
CA ALA A 358 5.25 -0.44 -17.26
C ALA A 358 6.03 -1.75 -17.52
N ARG A 359 5.38 -2.91 -17.38
CA ARG A 359 6.00 -4.23 -17.70
C ARG A 359 6.46 -4.31 -19.15
N ASN A 360 5.69 -3.73 -20.07
CA ASN A 360 5.96 -3.76 -21.50
C ASN A 360 6.88 -2.62 -21.98
N GLY A 361 7.37 -1.76 -21.08
CA GLY A 361 8.15 -0.58 -21.44
C GLY A 361 7.35 0.51 -22.18
N GLU A 362 6.02 0.47 -22.13
CA GLU A 362 5.12 1.48 -22.71
C GLU A 362 5.05 2.72 -21.79
N TRP A 363 6.21 3.31 -21.49
CA TRP A 363 6.36 4.36 -20.47
C TRP A 363 5.54 5.62 -20.78
N GLN A 364 5.52 6.06 -22.04
CA GLN A 364 4.73 7.22 -22.43
C GLN A 364 3.23 6.99 -22.22
N ARG A 365 2.74 5.79 -22.58
CA ARG A 365 1.35 5.37 -22.37
C ARG A 365 0.97 5.34 -20.89
N PHE A 366 1.88 4.84 -20.04
CA PHE A 366 1.73 4.91 -18.58
C PHE A 366 1.59 6.36 -18.11
N LEU A 367 2.47 7.26 -18.57
CA LEU A 367 2.43 8.68 -18.20
C LEU A 367 1.13 9.36 -18.64
N ASP A 368 0.64 9.06 -19.84
CA ASP A 368 -0.62 9.61 -20.36
C ASP A 368 -1.80 9.18 -19.48
N TRP A 369 -1.83 7.92 -19.04
CA TRP A 369 -2.82 7.43 -18.07
C TRP A 369 -2.68 8.11 -16.70
N THR A 370 -1.46 8.29 -16.18
CA THR A 370 -1.30 9.02 -14.90
C THR A 370 -1.81 10.45 -14.97
N ALA A 371 -1.57 11.16 -16.09
CA ALA A 371 -2.09 12.50 -16.30
C ALA A 371 -3.63 12.48 -16.32
N SER A 372 -4.21 11.51 -17.04
CA SER A 372 -5.66 11.32 -17.14
C SER A 372 -6.33 10.94 -15.82
N LEU A 373 -5.63 10.24 -14.92
CA LEU A 373 -6.16 9.69 -13.67
C LEU A 373 -5.68 10.46 -12.43
N THR A 374 -5.10 11.65 -12.60
CA THR A 374 -4.55 12.51 -11.53
C THR A 374 -5.44 12.60 -10.29
N SER A 375 -6.74 12.86 -10.47
CA SER A 375 -7.68 13.01 -9.34
C SER A 375 -7.81 11.72 -8.52
N LEU A 376 -7.92 10.57 -9.20
CA LEU A 376 -8.00 9.26 -8.55
C LEU A 376 -6.69 8.91 -7.85
N ILE A 377 -5.54 9.24 -8.45
CA ILE A 377 -4.23 9.04 -7.83
C ILE A 377 -4.10 9.89 -6.57
N GLY A 378 -4.50 11.17 -6.60
CA GLY A 378 -4.42 12.07 -5.46
C GLY A 378 -5.33 11.69 -4.29
N GLN A 379 -6.39 10.91 -4.53
CA GLN A 379 -7.34 10.41 -3.53
C GLN A 379 -7.09 8.96 -3.12
N ALA A 380 -6.09 8.31 -3.72
CA ALA A 380 -5.81 6.90 -3.48
C ALA A 380 -5.26 6.64 -2.08
N GLU A 381 -5.44 5.41 -1.62
CA GLU A 381 -4.80 4.93 -0.41
C GLU A 381 -3.27 4.95 -0.55
N THR A 382 -2.58 5.12 0.58
CA THR A 382 -1.12 5.35 0.62
C THR A 382 -0.32 4.30 -0.15
N GLN A 383 -0.72 3.03 -0.10
CA GLN A 383 0.01 1.95 -0.80
C GLN A 383 -0.12 2.07 -2.32
N GLN A 384 -1.32 2.33 -2.83
CA GLN A 384 -1.58 2.49 -4.26
C GLN A 384 -0.90 3.75 -4.80
N TYR A 385 -0.98 4.85 -4.05
CA TYR A 385 -0.30 6.08 -4.39
C TYR A 385 1.22 5.87 -4.52
N ARG A 386 1.84 5.24 -3.51
CA ARG A 386 3.29 4.94 -3.55
C ARG A 386 3.65 4.04 -4.74
N LEU A 387 2.85 3.01 -5.02
CA LEU A 387 3.07 2.15 -6.19
C LEU A 387 3.08 2.96 -7.49
N VAL A 388 2.04 3.78 -7.72
CA VAL A 388 1.91 4.58 -8.94
C VAL A 388 3.05 5.58 -9.05
N ILE A 389 3.41 6.25 -7.96
CA ILE A 389 4.51 7.23 -7.97
C ILE A 389 5.85 6.58 -8.26
N ALA A 390 6.15 5.42 -7.68
CA ALA A 390 7.40 4.71 -7.96
C ALA A 390 7.54 4.45 -9.46
N ILE A 391 6.49 3.91 -10.08
CA ILE A 391 6.46 3.63 -11.51
C ILE A 391 6.46 4.93 -12.33
N TRP A 392 5.82 6.00 -11.86
CA TRP A 392 5.80 7.29 -12.54
C TRP A 392 7.18 7.97 -12.57
N GLN A 393 7.92 7.91 -11.47
CA GLN A 393 9.29 8.44 -11.43
C GLN A 393 10.19 7.68 -12.41
N GLU A 394 10.10 6.35 -12.43
CA GLU A 394 10.79 5.51 -13.41
C GLU A 394 10.36 5.86 -14.84
N ALA A 395 9.07 5.95 -15.11
CA ALA A 395 8.56 6.25 -16.44
C ALA A 395 9.05 7.62 -16.94
N MET A 396 9.09 8.64 -16.07
CA MET A 396 9.65 9.95 -16.38
C MET A 396 11.15 9.88 -16.71
N GLU A 397 11.91 9.03 -16.02
CA GLU A 397 13.33 8.78 -16.32
C GLU A 397 13.52 8.09 -17.66
N GLN A 398 12.77 7.02 -17.92
CA GLN A 398 12.86 6.24 -19.15
C GLN A 398 12.47 7.04 -20.41
N VAL A 399 11.61 8.04 -20.29
CA VAL A 399 11.29 8.98 -21.39
C VAL A 399 12.19 10.22 -21.43
N GLY A 400 13.21 10.31 -20.57
CA GLY A 400 14.18 11.42 -20.55
C GLY A 400 13.63 12.74 -19.98
N ARG A 401 12.60 12.69 -19.13
CA ARG A 401 11.91 13.86 -18.57
C ARG A 401 12.09 14.02 -17.05
N SER A 402 13.11 13.39 -16.45
CA SER A 402 13.38 13.46 -15.00
C SER A 402 13.45 14.88 -14.44
N ALA A 403 13.94 15.84 -15.23
CA ALA A 403 14.03 17.25 -14.84
C ALA A 403 12.66 17.91 -14.59
N GLU A 404 11.57 17.38 -15.19
CA GLU A 404 10.21 17.87 -14.97
C GLU A 404 9.58 17.33 -13.68
N CYS A 405 10.16 16.28 -13.07
CA CYS A 405 9.56 15.59 -11.92
C CYS A 405 9.27 16.55 -10.76
N GLY A 406 10.22 17.41 -10.41
CA GLY A 406 10.03 18.40 -9.33
C GLY A 406 8.84 19.32 -9.56
N ALA A 407 8.70 19.85 -10.79
CA ALA A 407 7.60 20.76 -11.13
C ALA A 407 6.24 20.06 -11.06
N LYS A 408 6.14 18.82 -11.56
CA LYS A 408 4.90 18.02 -11.49
C LYS A 408 4.57 17.61 -10.06
N LEU A 409 5.54 17.12 -9.29
CA LEU A 409 5.35 16.79 -7.88
C LEU A 409 4.84 18.00 -7.09
N LYS A 410 5.39 19.20 -7.33
CA LYS A 410 4.90 20.43 -6.70
C LYS A 410 3.43 20.72 -7.00
N GLN A 411 2.95 20.44 -8.21
CA GLN A 411 1.54 20.67 -8.60
C GLN A 411 0.58 19.73 -7.87
N PHE A 412 1.03 18.55 -7.45
CA PHE A 412 0.22 17.56 -6.75
C PHE A 412 0.21 17.71 -5.22
N LEU A 413 0.76 18.81 -4.68
CA LEU A 413 0.65 19.10 -3.26
C LEU A 413 -0.83 19.34 -2.88
N PRO A 414 -1.28 18.86 -1.69
CA PRO A 414 -0.46 18.31 -0.61
C PRO A 414 -0.17 16.80 -0.73
N SER A 415 -0.83 16.06 -1.62
CA SER A 415 -0.73 14.59 -1.68
C SER A 415 0.68 14.08 -1.99
N SER A 416 1.48 14.86 -2.75
CA SER A 416 2.86 14.54 -3.13
C SER A 416 3.93 15.07 -2.17
N TYR A 417 3.54 15.47 -0.96
CA TYR A 417 4.44 16.13 -0.02
C TYR A 417 5.74 15.35 0.22
N HIS A 418 5.64 14.05 0.47
CA HIS A 418 6.80 13.22 0.82
C HIS A 418 7.78 13.08 -0.36
N GLU A 419 7.23 12.89 -1.56
CA GLU A 419 7.94 12.71 -2.81
C GLU A 419 8.63 13.99 -3.24
N TYR A 420 7.92 15.12 -3.14
CA TYR A 420 8.46 16.42 -3.46
C TYR A 420 9.54 16.86 -2.47
N ALA A 421 9.33 16.61 -1.17
CA ALA A 421 10.36 16.83 -0.15
C ALA A 421 11.62 15.98 -0.43
N ALA A 422 11.46 14.70 -0.76
CA ALA A 422 12.60 13.85 -1.12
C ALA A 422 13.32 14.37 -2.38
N TYR A 423 12.58 14.75 -3.42
CA TYR A 423 13.14 15.34 -4.64
C TYR A 423 13.98 16.60 -4.36
N LEU A 424 13.42 17.56 -3.61
CA LEU A 424 14.14 18.80 -3.28
C LEU A 424 15.40 18.53 -2.47
N TYR A 425 15.35 17.56 -1.56
CA TYR A 425 16.51 17.20 -0.75
C TYR A 425 17.63 16.59 -1.61
N ASP A 426 17.28 15.62 -2.47
CA ASP A 426 18.24 14.90 -3.32
C ASP A 426 18.90 15.81 -4.36
N GLU A 427 18.13 16.73 -4.93
CA GLU A 427 18.62 17.78 -5.85
C GLU A 427 19.36 18.92 -5.13
N ARG A 428 19.64 18.79 -3.83
CA ARG A 428 20.28 19.81 -2.97
C ARG A 428 19.59 21.18 -2.99
N GLN A 429 18.29 21.19 -3.27
CA GLN A 429 17.40 22.36 -3.26
C GLN A 429 16.96 22.68 -1.82
N PHE A 430 17.93 22.88 -0.92
CA PHE A 430 17.71 22.97 0.53
C PHE A 430 16.81 24.14 0.94
N GLN A 431 16.89 25.28 0.25
CA GLN A 431 16.03 26.42 0.54
C GLN A 431 14.56 26.08 0.29
N GLN A 432 14.22 25.56 -0.91
CA GLN A 432 12.84 25.16 -1.23
C GLN A 432 12.37 24.02 -0.33
N TRP A 433 13.28 23.11 0.03
CA TRP A 433 12.98 22.03 0.98
C TRP A 433 12.56 22.59 2.33
N ILE A 434 13.32 23.55 2.88
CA ILE A 434 12.98 24.23 4.14
C ILE A 434 11.66 24.99 4.03
N ASP A 435 11.45 25.73 2.94
CA ASP A 435 10.21 26.46 2.72
C ASP A 435 9.00 25.51 2.71
N LEU A 436 9.14 24.32 2.11
CA LEU A 436 8.11 23.29 2.10
C LEU A 436 7.82 22.78 3.52
N GLN A 437 8.85 22.37 4.27
CA GLN A 437 8.68 21.88 5.66
C GLN A 437 8.05 22.97 6.56
N MET A 438 8.43 24.23 6.37
CA MET A 438 7.86 25.38 7.09
C MET A 438 6.39 25.58 6.77
N SER A 439 6.03 25.52 5.48
CA SER A 439 4.66 25.69 4.98
C SER A 439 3.71 24.62 5.52
N PHE A 440 4.18 23.38 5.63
CA PHE A 440 3.45 22.26 6.22
C PHE A 440 3.56 22.19 7.75
N GLN A 441 4.20 23.19 8.38
CA GLN A 441 4.39 23.30 9.83
C GLN A 441 5.02 22.06 10.47
N VAL A 442 5.91 21.38 9.74
CA VAL A 442 6.58 20.17 10.23
C VAL A 442 7.41 20.53 11.46
N PRO A 443 7.17 19.88 12.62
CA PRO A 443 7.96 20.11 13.82
C PRO A 443 9.45 19.83 13.59
N MET A 444 10.31 20.62 14.23
CA MET A 444 11.76 20.40 14.09
C MET A 444 12.19 19.02 14.63
N THR A 445 11.45 18.48 15.58
CA THR A 445 11.66 17.13 16.12
C THR A 445 11.41 16.02 15.12
N ASP A 446 10.72 16.34 14.02
CA ASP A 446 10.25 15.36 13.04
C ASP A 446 11.18 15.33 11.81
N ILE A 447 12.14 16.25 11.75
CA ILE A 447 13.21 16.31 10.75
C ILE A 447 14.40 15.45 11.22
N SER A 448 14.95 14.65 10.31
CA SER A 448 16.13 13.82 10.59
C SER A 448 17.34 14.65 11.01
N ILE A 449 18.03 14.22 12.08
CA ILE A 449 19.28 14.86 12.55
C ILE A 449 20.35 14.85 11.45
N ALA A 450 20.38 13.80 10.61
CA ALA A 450 21.31 13.72 9.50
C ALA A 450 21.06 14.83 8.47
N GLN A 451 19.79 15.07 8.12
CA GLN A 451 19.41 16.14 7.19
C GLN A 451 19.75 17.52 7.74
N VAL A 452 19.50 17.75 9.03
CA VAL A 452 19.88 19.01 9.69
C VAL A 452 21.39 19.23 9.63
N LYS A 453 22.20 18.20 9.90
CA LYS A 453 23.66 18.31 9.85
C LYS A 453 24.17 18.59 8.44
N GLU A 454 23.64 17.91 7.43
CA GLU A 454 24.04 18.13 6.04
C GLU A 454 23.72 19.57 5.59
N ILE A 455 22.53 20.08 5.92
CA ILE A 455 22.18 21.48 5.61
C ILE A 455 23.03 22.45 6.43
N GLU A 456 23.34 22.14 7.69
CA GLU A 456 24.22 22.96 8.54
C GLU A 456 25.65 23.07 7.99
N GLU A 457 26.16 22.00 7.37
CA GLU A 457 27.48 21.96 6.74
C GLU A 457 27.49 22.65 5.37
N ALA A 458 26.41 22.51 4.59
CA ALA A 458 26.31 23.09 3.25
C ALA A 458 25.95 24.58 3.26
N GLU A 459 24.85 24.94 3.92
CA GLU A 459 24.34 26.32 3.99
C GLU A 459 23.61 26.60 5.33
N PRO A 460 24.37 26.84 6.43
CA PRO A 460 23.82 26.93 7.78
C PRO A 460 22.79 28.04 7.99
N THR A 461 22.82 29.09 7.17
CA THR A 461 21.90 30.23 7.22
C THR A 461 20.46 29.84 6.91
N LEU A 462 20.25 28.78 6.11
CA LEU A 462 18.93 28.31 5.73
C LEU A 462 18.15 27.72 6.91
N LEU A 463 18.82 27.19 7.93
CA LEU A 463 18.17 26.61 9.11
C LEU A 463 17.67 27.66 10.10
N PHE A 464 18.08 28.92 9.97
CA PHE A 464 17.71 29.96 10.93
C PHE A 464 16.19 30.09 11.13
N PRO A 465 15.34 30.19 10.09
CA PRO A 465 13.90 30.29 10.27
C PRO A 465 13.31 29.13 11.08
N PHE A 466 13.80 27.91 10.86
CA PHE A 466 13.40 26.70 11.60
C PHE A 466 13.70 26.81 13.09
N TYR A 467 14.95 27.12 13.41
CA TYR A 467 15.41 27.26 14.78
C TYR A 467 14.70 28.40 15.52
N LEU A 468 14.56 29.56 14.86
CA LEU A 468 13.91 30.71 15.46
C LEU A 468 12.41 30.47 15.69
N ARG A 469 11.73 29.73 14.79
CA ARG A 469 10.34 29.30 15.00
C ARG A 469 10.22 28.42 16.24
N GLU A 470 11.12 27.45 16.41
CA GLU A 470 11.09 26.54 17.55
C GLU A 470 11.41 27.24 18.88
N VAL A 471 12.37 28.18 18.89
CA VAL A 471 12.64 29.05 20.06
C VAL A 471 11.37 29.82 20.45
N ASN A 472 10.70 30.45 19.49
CA ASN A 472 9.47 31.19 19.76
C ASN A 472 8.33 30.26 20.25
N ARG A 473 8.22 29.05 19.71
CA ARG A 473 7.24 28.03 20.14
C ARG A 473 7.46 27.67 21.61
N LEU A 474 8.70 27.37 22.01
CA LEU A 474 9.05 27.03 23.39
C LEU A 474 8.79 28.19 24.36
N ILE A 475 9.09 29.42 23.96
CA ILE A 475 8.78 30.61 24.77
C ILE A 475 7.26 30.78 24.94
N ALA A 476 6.47 30.46 23.90
CA ALA A 476 5.02 30.57 23.95
C ALA A 476 4.35 29.58 24.92
N GLU A 477 5.01 28.47 25.29
CA GLU A 477 4.50 27.51 26.28
C GLU A 477 4.44 28.04 27.73
N ARG A 478 5.07 29.20 27.99
CA ARG A 478 4.98 29.97 29.25
C ARG A 478 5.27 29.20 30.54
N ASN A 479 6.16 28.21 30.48
CA ASN A 479 6.58 27.44 31.66
C ASN A 479 8.12 27.41 31.77
N ARG A 480 8.63 27.20 32.99
CA ARG A 480 10.07 27.30 33.26
C ARG A 480 10.89 26.21 32.55
N THR A 481 10.31 25.02 32.37
CA THR A 481 10.93 23.92 31.63
C THR A 481 11.14 24.26 30.16
N ALA A 482 10.12 24.82 29.50
CA ALA A 482 10.21 25.23 28.09
C ALA A 482 11.18 26.39 27.89
N TYR A 483 11.26 27.33 28.83
CA TYR A 483 12.29 28.39 28.78
C TYR A 483 13.71 27.82 28.82
N LYS A 484 13.98 26.82 29.68
CA LYS A 484 15.30 26.17 29.73
C LYS A 484 15.65 25.48 28.40
N GLU A 485 14.70 24.77 27.80
CA GLU A 485 14.88 24.17 26.47
C GLU A 485 15.10 25.22 25.38
N ALA A 486 14.39 26.36 25.45
CA ALA A 486 14.60 27.48 24.53
C ALA A 486 16.02 28.03 24.64
N ILE A 487 16.55 28.23 25.85
CA ILE A 487 17.93 28.69 26.08
C ILE A 487 18.95 27.67 25.55
N LYS A 488 18.71 26.37 25.74
CA LYS A 488 19.57 25.30 25.20
C LYS A 488 19.60 25.34 23.68
N LEU A 489 18.44 25.52 23.04
CA LEU A 489 18.34 25.66 21.60
C LEU A 489 19.05 26.93 21.12
N MET A 490 18.83 28.07 21.77
CA MET A 490 19.50 29.34 21.43
C MET A 490 21.03 29.23 21.48
N LYS A 491 21.60 28.47 22.42
CA LYS A 491 23.05 28.24 22.47
C LYS A 491 23.56 27.47 21.25
N LYS A 492 22.79 26.47 20.79
CA LYS A 492 23.06 25.77 19.54
C LYS A 492 23.00 26.74 18.36
N VAL A 493 21.94 27.54 18.27
CA VAL A 493 21.73 28.51 17.18
C VAL A 493 22.86 29.53 17.11
N ARG A 494 23.29 30.09 18.25
CA ARG A 494 24.48 30.97 18.32
C ARG A 494 25.68 30.33 17.65
N THR A 495 25.98 29.07 17.96
CA THR A 495 27.12 28.36 17.37
C THR A 495 27.03 28.29 15.83
N ILE A 496 25.81 28.11 15.29
CA ILE A 496 25.57 28.08 13.84
C ILE A 496 25.74 29.47 13.21
N TYR A 497 25.23 30.53 13.85
CA TYR A 497 25.45 31.91 13.40
C TYR A 497 26.92 32.29 13.39
N ASN A 498 27.67 31.90 14.42
CA ASN A 498 29.11 32.13 14.51
C ASN A 498 29.86 31.41 13.37
N ARG A 499 29.51 30.14 13.09
CA ARG A 499 30.07 29.40 11.94
C ARG A 499 29.75 30.06 10.59
N ALA A 500 28.59 30.69 10.48
CA ALA A 500 28.18 31.43 9.29
C ALA A 500 28.74 32.87 9.22
N ASN A 501 29.60 33.29 10.18
CA ASN A 501 30.10 34.67 10.32
C ASN A 501 28.99 35.73 10.39
N GLN A 502 27.88 35.41 11.08
CA GLN A 502 26.68 36.26 11.21
C GLN A 502 26.46 36.71 12.67
N ASP A 503 27.51 36.81 13.49
CA ASP A 503 27.43 37.22 14.91
C ASP A 503 26.61 38.51 15.13
N PRO A 504 26.79 39.61 14.35
CA PRO A 504 26.02 40.84 14.56
C PRO A 504 24.51 40.64 14.37
N ARG A 505 24.12 39.74 13.44
CA ARG A 505 22.72 39.42 13.20
C ARG A 505 22.13 38.61 14.36
N TRP A 506 22.93 37.73 14.97
CA TRP A 506 22.54 36.97 16.16
C TRP A 506 22.31 37.89 17.37
N GLU A 507 23.25 38.80 17.64
CA GLU A 507 23.15 39.76 18.74
C GLU A 507 21.88 40.62 18.61
N ARG A 508 21.63 41.18 17.43
CA ARG A 508 20.41 41.95 17.15
C ARG A 508 19.13 41.14 17.32
N TYR A 509 19.14 39.85 16.98
CA TYR A 509 17.99 38.97 17.20
C TYR A 509 17.73 38.76 18.70
N VAL A 510 18.77 38.49 19.49
CA VAL A 510 18.66 38.30 20.95
C VAL A 510 18.14 39.59 21.62
N GLU A 511 18.59 40.77 21.18
CA GLU A 511 18.07 42.07 21.63
C GLU A 511 16.57 42.19 21.42
N GLN A 512 16.13 41.95 20.19
CA GLN A 512 14.73 42.05 19.82
C GLN A 512 13.88 41.02 20.57
N LEU A 513 14.37 39.79 20.73
CA LEU A 513 13.69 38.73 21.45
C LEU A 513 13.53 39.07 22.94
N SER A 514 14.59 39.57 23.58
CA SER A 514 14.58 40.00 24.97
C SER A 514 13.61 41.16 25.19
N ALA A 515 13.68 42.19 24.33
CA ALA A 515 12.79 43.35 24.39
C ALA A 515 11.31 42.95 24.21
N LYS A 516 11.01 42.09 23.23
CA LYS A 516 9.65 41.58 22.97
C LYS A 516 9.06 40.82 24.16
N HIS A 517 9.90 40.13 24.92
CA HIS A 517 9.49 39.31 26.07
C HIS A 517 9.93 39.91 27.42
N ASN A 518 10.03 41.23 27.53
CA ASN A 518 10.48 41.93 28.75
C ASN A 518 9.64 41.65 30.00
N ARG A 519 8.34 41.37 29.85
CA ARG A 519 7.41 41.06 30.96
C ARG A 519 7.54 39.63 31.48
N LEU A 520 8.15 38.72 30.72
CA LEU A 520 8.32 37.32 31.12
C LEU A 520 9.54 37.17 32.05
N ARG A 521 9.40 37.55 33.33
CA ARG A 521 10.51 37.57 34.31
C ARG A 521 11.29 36.27 34.42
N ALA A 522 10.60 35.12 34.41
CA ALA A 522 11.24 33.81 34.46
C ALA A 522 12.07 33.52 33.20
N PHE A 523 11.59 33.92 32.02
CA PHE A 523 12.36 33.79 30.78
C PHE A 523 13.59 34.71 30.78
N GLN A 524 13.44 35.95 31.25
CA GLN A 524 14.55 36.89 31.42
C GLN A 524 15.62 36.37 32.38
N GLU A 525 15.23 35.71 33.47
CA GLU A 525 16.17 35.05 34.38
C GLU A 525 16.95 33.94 33.67
N GLU A 526 16.28 33.09 32.91
CA GLU A 526 16.94 32.00 32.16
C GLU A 526 17.84 32.54 31.02
N LEU A 527 17.50 33.66 30.37
CA LEU A 527 18.38 34.36 29.40
C LEU A 527 19.70 34.78 30.04
N ARG A 528 19.65 35.38 31.24
CA ARG A 528 20.86 35.79 31.98
C ARG A 528 21.71 34.59 32.35
N ARG A 529 21.09 33.52 32.87
CA ARG A 529 21.76 32.25 33.16
C ARG A 529 22.36 31.60 31.91
N GLY A 530 21.77 31.88 30.75
CA GLY A 530 22.24 31.44 29.44
C GLY A 530 23.45 32.17 28.89
N ASN A 531 23.93 33.24 29.53
CA ASN A 531 24.93 34.18 29.02
C ASN A 531 24.51 34.87 27.70
N PHE A 532 23.21 35.14 27.55
CA PHE A 532 22.65 35.95 26.47
C PHE A 532 22.46 37.42 26.88
N ASN A 533 23.26 37.88 27.85
CA ASN A 533 23.19 39.24 28.34
C ASN A 533 23.52 40.23 27.22
N LEU A 534 22.73 41.30 27.23
CA LEU A 534 22.97 42.55 26.55
C LEU A 534 23.31 43.61 27.60
#